data_AF-A0A2S7CC61-F1
#
_entry.id   AF-A0A2S7CC61-F1
#
_cell.length_a   1.000
_cell.length_b   1.000
_cell.length_c   1.000
_cell.angle_alpha   90.00
_cell.angle_beta   90.00
_cell.angle_gamma   90.00
#
_symmetry.space_group_name_H-M   'P 1'
#
loop_
_entity.id
_entity.type
_entity.pdbx_description
1 polymer ?
#
loop_
_entity_poly.entity_id
_entity_poly.type
_entity_poly.pdbx_seq_one_letter_code
_entity_poly.pdbx_strand_id
1 'polypeptide(L)'
;MDTRNEEWMRAVTDALSDLLAARVAQATLLEAMLVSHPDPVTLRKAWDELSSQRIAYVAQQKAVADDPRPMDGYTLAQFQAWDEKLNRYFPRDPDAGSTQA
;
A
#
# COMPACT_ATOMS: atom_id res chain seq x y z
N MET A 1 3.83 -29.45 -25.93
CA MET A 1 3.31 -28.21 -25.34
C MET A 1 3.36 -27.18 -26.46
N ASP A 2 2.24 -26.51 -26.69
CA ASP A 2 1.96 -25.74 -27.90
C ASP A 2 2.82 -24.45 -27.92
N THR A 3 3.57 -24.16 -28.98
CA THR A 3 4.49 -23.00 -29.07
C THR A 3 3.78 -21.67 -28.77
N ARG A 4 2.49 -21.60 -29.11
CA ARG A 4 1.58 -20.50 -28.78
C ARG A 4 1.38 -20.30 -27.27
N ASN A 5 1.36 -21.38 -26.50
CA ASN A 5 1.22 -21.33 -25.04
C ASN A 5 2.51 -20.77 -24.40
N GLU A 6 3.67 -21.12 -24.95
CA GLU A 6 4.96 -20.59 -24.48
C GLU A 6 5.12 -19.10 -24.78
N GLU A 7 4.74 -18.66 -25.97
CA GLU A 7 4.71 -17.23 -26.35
C GLU A 7 3.76 -16.42 -25.48
N TRP A 8 2.56 -16.95 -25.22
CA TRP A 8 1.59 -16.31 -24.35
C TRP A 8 2.10 -16.20 -22.90
N MET A 9 2.66 -17.27 -22.35
CA MET A 9 3.26 -17.26 -21.01
C MET A 9 4.40 -16.24 -20.90
N ARG A 10 5.20 -16.07 -21.96
CA ARG A 10 6.28 -15.08 -22.01
C ARG A 10 5.72 -13.65 -21.98
N ALA A 11 4.76 -13.35 -22.84
CA ALA A 11 4.11 -12.04 -22.88
C ALA A 11 3.43 -11.67 -21.55
N VAL A 12 2.78 -12.64 -20.89
CA VAL A 12 2.21 -12.46 -19.55
C VAL A 12 3.31 -12.19 -18.52
N THR A 13 4.42 -12.91 -18.58
CA THR A 13 5.55 -12.72 -17.67
C THR A 13 6.18 -11.33 -17.83
N ASP A 14 6.36 -10.87 -19.06
CA ASP A 14 6.91 -9.55 -19.38
C ASP A 14 5.96 -8.45 -18.86
N ALA A 15 4.66 -8.56 -19.14
CA ALA A 15 3.65 -7.61 -18.65
C ALA A 15 3.57 -7.56 -17.11
N LEU A 16 3.66 -8.71 -16.44
CA LEU A 16 3.70 -8.76 -14.97
C LEU A 16 4.99 -8.16 -14.41
N SER A 17 6.12 -8.33 -15.10
CA SER A 17 7.41 -7.74 -14.72
C SER A 17 7.37 -6.21 -14.83
N ASP A 18 6.81 -5.68 -15.92
CA ASP A 18 6.62 -4.24 -16.11
C ASP A 18 5.68 -3.65 -15.05
N LEU A 19 4.58 -4.35 -14.73
CA LEU A 19 3.66 -3.94 -13.68
C LEU A 19 4.35 -3.90 -12.31
N LEU A 20 5.23 -4.87 -12.02
CA LEU A 20 6.01 -4.90 -10.79
C LEU A 20 7.01 -3.73 -10.74
N ALA A 21 7.72 -3.46 -11.84
CA ALA A 21 8.65 -2.34 -11.94
C ALA A 21 7.93 -1.00 -11.73
N ALA A 22 6.76 -0.82 -12.34
CA ALA A 22 5.93 0.37 -12.15
C ALA A 22 5.50 0.53 -10.68
N ARG A 23 5.11 -0.55 -10.01
CA ARG A 23 4.76 -0.53 -8.58
C ARG A 23 5.95 -0.12 -7.71
N VAL A 24 7.15 -0.62 -8.01
CA VAL A 24 8.37 -0.22 -7.29
C VAL A 24 8.66 1.26 -7.50
N ALA A 25 8.59 1.75 -8.74
CA ALA A 25 8.80 3.16 -9.05
C ALA A 25 7.78 4.08 -8.34
N GLN A 26 6.51 3.68 -8.31
CA GLN A 26 5.45 4.40 -7.59
C GLN A 26 5.72 4.44 -6.07
N ALA A 27 6.14 3.32 -5.49
CA ALA A 27 6.52 3.27 -4.08
C ALA A 27 7.68 4.23 -3.81
N THR A 28 8.75 4.18 -4.60
CA THR A 28 9.91 5.08 -4.46
C THR A 28 9.53 6.56 -4.60
N LEU A 29 8.66 6.89 -5.57
CA LEU A 29 8.17 8.25 -5.73
C LEU A 29 7.36 8.70 -4.51
N LEU A 30 6.50 7.84 -3.99
CA LEU A 30 5.78 8.13 -2.74
C LEU A 30 6.78 8.38 -1.61
N GLU A 31 7.81 7.55 -1.45
CA GLU A 31 8.86 7.79 -0.44
C GLU A 31 9.54 9.16 -0.60
N ALA A 32 9.89 9.53 -1.83
CA ALA A 32 10.51 10.83 -2.11
C ALA A 32 9.57 11.99 -1.77
N MET A 33 8.30 11.89 -2.18
CA MET A 33 7.27 12.89 -1.85
C MET A 33 7.11 13.03 -0.34
N LEU A 34 7.05 11.91 0.38
CA LEU A 34 6.94 11.89 1.84
C LEU A 34 8.12 12.63 2.48
N VAL A 35 9.36 12.24 2.18
CA VAL A 35 10.56 12.83 2.78
C VAL A 35 10.71 14.33 2.48
N SER A 36 10.23 14.77 1.31
CA SER A 36 10.29 16.17 0.88
C SER A 36 9.11 17.04 1.33
N HIS A 37 8.10 16.47 1.99
CA HIS A 37 6.83 17.15 2.18
C HIS A 37 6.94 18.31 3.21
N PRO A 38 6.54 19.54 2.85
CA PRO A 38 6.68 20.71 3.73
C PRO A 38 5.66 20.73 4.89
N ASP A 39 4.53 20.03 4.75
CA ASP A 39 3.47 19.93 5.75
C ASP A 39 3.17 18.47 6.14
N PRO A 40 3.80 17.94 7.18
CA PRO A 40 3.65 16.53 7.55
C PRO A 40 2.25 16.18 8.08
N VAL A 41 1.51 17.15 8.62
CA VAL A 41 0.17 16.92 9.20
C VAL A 41 -0.86 16.71 8.10
N THR A 42 -0.83 17.55 7.06
CA THR A 42 -1.73 17.41 5.91
C THR A 42 -1.49 16.10 5.17
N LEU A 43 -0.23 15.73 4.98
CA LEU A 43 0.15 14.46 4.38
C LEU A 43 -0.36 13.26 5.18
N ARG A 44 -0.27 13.32 6.52
CA ARG A 44 -0.78 12.25 7.36
C ARG A 44 -2.28 12.09 7.26
N LYS A 45 -3.03 13.20 7.25
CA LYS A 45 -4.49 13.17 7.08
C LYS A 45 -4.90 12.56 5.74
N ALA A 46 -4.23 12.94 4.66
CA ALA A 46 -4.49 12.40 3.33
C ALA A 46 -4.21 10.88 3.26
N TRP A 47 -3.14 10.42 3.90
CA TRP A 47 -2.84 8.99 4.02
C TRP A 47 -3.91 8.25 4.83
N ASP A 48 -4.28 8.78 6.01
CA ASP A 48 -5.24 8.14 6.90
C ASP A 48 -6.61 7.98 6.20
N GLU A 49 -7.04 8.99 5.44
CA GLU A 49 -8.28 8.93 4.65
C GLU A 49 -8.22 7.87 3.54
N LEU A 50 -7.15 7.88 2.73
CA LEU A 50 -7.01 6.96 1.59
C LEU A 50 -6.80 5.51 2.05
N SER A 51 -5.97 5.30 3.07
CA SER A 51 -5.68 3.97 3.62
C SER A 51 -6.90 3.38 4.31
N SER A 52 -7.66 4.15 5.09
CA SER A 52 -8.84 3.66 5.81
C SER A 52 -9.90 3.09 4.86
N GLN A 53 -10.21 3.80 3.77
CA GLN A 53 -11.17 3.33 2.76
C GLN A 53 -10.70 2.03 2.11
N ARG A 54 -9.40 1.93 1.79
CA ARG A 54 -8.85 0.77 1.11
C ARG A 54 -8.70 -0.44 2.03
N ILE A 55 -8.31 -0.22 3.29
CA ILE A 55 -8.26 -1.26 4.33
C ILE A 55 -9.67 -1.82 4.56
N ALA A 56 -10.68 -0.96 4.71
CA ALA A 56 -12.06 -1.39 4.91
C ALA A 56 -12.56 -2.24 3.74
N TYR A 57 -12.30 -1.81 2.51
CA TYR A 57 -12.66 -2.56 1.30
C TYR A 57 -11.99 -3.93 1.24
N VAL A 58 -10.67 -4.01 1.47
CA VAL A 58 -9.93 -5.29 1.43
C VAL A 58 -10.33 -6.20 2.59
N ALA A 59 -10.56 -5.66 3.78
CA ALA A 59 -11.03 -6.40 4.93
C ALA A 59 -12.44 -6.98 4.70
N GLN A 60 -13.33 -6.20 4.09
CA GLN A 60 -14.65 -6.68 3.69
C GLN A 60 -14.54 -7.81 2.67
N GLN A 61 -13.75 -7.63 1.61
CA GLN A 61 -13.53 -8.69 0.61
C GLN A 61 -12.98 -9.97 1.23
N LYS A 62 -12.02 -9.83 2.15
CA LYS A 62 -11.45 -10.96 2.89
C LYS A 62 -12.50 -11.67 3.76
N ALA A 63 -13.40 -10.92 4.39
CA ALA A 63 -14.39 -11.45 5.33
C ALA A 63 -15.56 -12.17 4.64
N VAL A 64 -15.93 -11.75 3.42
CA VAL A 64 -17.04 -12.36 2.65
C VAL A 64 -16.59 -13.45 1.68
N ALA A 65 -15.28 -13.66 1.51
CA ALA A 65 -14.74 -14.70 0.64
C ALA A 65 -14.72 -16.05 1.36
N ASP A 66 -15.33 -17.07 0.75
CA ASP A 66 -15.25 -18.46 1.22
C ASP A 66 -13.79 -18.98 1.24
N ASP A 67 -12.97 -18.49 0.29
CA ASP A 67 -11.52 -18.70 0.24
C ASP A 67 -10.79 -17.35 0.05
N PRO A 68 -10.20 -16.77 1.11
CA PRO A 68 -9.56 -15.47 1.05
C PRO A 68 -8.34 -15.47 0.12
N ARG A 69 -8.29 -14.53 -0.83
CA ARG A 69 -7.15 -14.42 -1.74
C ARG A 69 -5.90 -14.00 -0.97
N PRO A 70 -4.74 -14.65 -1.16
CA PRO A 70 -3.48 -14.24 -0.52
C PRO A 70 -3.10 -12.77 -0.78
N MET A 71 -3.48 -12.23 -1.93
CA MET A 71 -3.25 -10.83 -2.31
C MET A 71 -3.95 -9.82 -1.39
N ASP A 72 -5.09 -10.18 -0.80
CA ASP A 72 -5.81 -9.31 0.13
C ASP A 72 -5.01 -9.17 1.44
N GLY A 73 -4.45 -10.28 1.94
CA GLY A 73 -3.54 -10.27 3.08
C GLY A 73 -2.25 -9.48 2.82
N TYR A 74 -1.62 -9.69 1.66
CA TYR A 74 -0.43 -8.94 1.27
C TYR A 74 -0.69 -7.44 1.14
N THR A 75 -1.85 -7.07 0.59
CA THR A 75 -2.24 -5.66 0.46
C THR A 75 -2.39 -4.99 1.82
N LEU A 76 -3.01 -5.67 2.80
CA LEU A 76 -3.14 -5.16 4.18
C LEU A 76 -1.77 -5.00 4.85
N ALA A 77 -0.88 -5.98 4.71
CA ALA A 77 0.47 -5.90 5.26
C ALA A 77 1.27 -4.72 4.68
N GLN A 78 1.08 -4.41 3.40
CA GLN A 78 1.71 -3.26 2.77
C GLN A 78 1.17 -1.93 3.30
N PHE A 79 -0.13 -1.81 3.54
CA PHE A 79 -0.70 -0.63 4.20
C PHE A 79 -0.16 -0.44 5.62
N GLN A 80 0.02 -1.52 6.37
CA GLN A 80 0.62 -1.48 7.71
C GLN A 80 2.08 -1.00 7.66
N ALA A 81 2.89 -1.56 6.76
CA ALA A 81 4.29 -1.16 6.60
C ALA A 81 4.42 0.34 6.25
N TRP A 82 3.52 0.85 5.41
CA TRP A 82 3.46 2.28 5.11
C TRP A 82 3.01 3.13 6.30
N ASP A 83 2.01 2.69 7.09
CA ASP A 83 1.59 3.41 8.30
C ASP A 83 2.72 3.49 9.34
N GLU A 84 3.48 2.40 9.53
CA GLU A 84 4.66 2.37 10.39
C GLU A 84 5.75 3.33 9.91
N LYS A 85 6.03 3.34 8.60
CA LYS A 85 7.00 4.25 7.99
C LYS A 85 6.57 5.71 8.18
N LEU A 86 5.29 6.02 7.97
CA LEU A 86 4.74 7.34 8.19
C LEU A 86 4.76 7.74 9.66
N ASN A 87 4.46 6.83 10.59
CA ASN A 87 4.60 7.11 12.02
C ASN A 87 6.03 7.47 12.43
N ARG A 88 7.04 6.88 11.77
CA ARG A 88 8.45 7.18 12.04
C ARG A 88 8.85 8.59 11.57
N TYR A 89 8.42 8.99 10.38
CA TYR A 89 8.80 10.29 9.80
C TYR A 89 7.86 11.42 10.21
N PHE A 90 6.58 11.11 10.42
CA PHE A 90 5.47 12.03 10.66
C PHE A 90 4.54 11.44 11.74
N PRO A 91 4.99 11.44 13.02
CA PRO A 91 4.20 10.87 14.12
C PRO A 91 2.86 11.58 14.25
N ARG A 92 1.81 10.82 14.60
CA ARG A 92 0.52 11.39 15.00
C ARG A 92 0.76 12.12 16.32
N ASP A 93 0.74 13.45 16.26
CA ASP A 93 0.78 14.44 17.35
C ASP A 93 1.42 13.96 18.68
N PRO A 94 2.65 14.39 19.04
CA PRO A 94 3.30 13.95 20.27
C PRO A 94 2.55 14.34 21.56
N ASP A 95 1.61 15.30 21.50
CA ASP A 95 0.85 15.78 22.66
C ASP A 95 -0.57 15.19 22.80
N ALA A 96 -1.02 14.32 21.90
CA ALA A 96 -2.35 13.69 21.98
C ALA A 96 -2.53 12.74 23.18
N GLY A 97 -1.47 12.46 23.95
CA GLY A 97 -1.50 11.70 25.20
C GLY A 97 -1.49 12.56 26.48
N SER A 98 -1.33 13.88 26.39
CA SER A 98 -1.07 14.74 27.56
C SER A 98 -2.30 15.47 28.12
N THR A 99 -3.51 15.20 27.60
CA THR A 99 -4.75 15.79 28.16
C THR A 99 -5.67 14.70 28.71
N GLN A 100 -5.28 14.16 29.88
CA GLN A 100 -6.23 13.65 30.88
C GLN A 100 -5.50 13.61 32.23
N ALA A 101 -5.49 14.77 32.89
CA ALA A 101 -5.31 14.90 34.33
C ALA A 101 -6.65 15.31 34.94
#